data_AF-A0A2E5WBW3-F1
#
_entry.id   AF-A0A2E5WBW3-F1
#
_cell.length_a   1.000
_cell.length_b   1.000
_cell.length_c   1.000
_cell.angle_alpha   90.00
_cell.angle_beta   90.00
_cell.angle_gamma   90.00
#
_symmetry.space_group_name_H-M   'P 1'
#
loop_
_entity.id
_entity.type
_entity.pdbx_description
1 polymer ?
#
loop_
_entity_poly.entity_id
_entity_poly.type
_entity_poly.pdbx_seq_one_letter_code
_entity_poly.pdbx_strand_id
1 'polypeptide(L)' 'MAKGAAALDHRGTMLTADNIKERLATRDLLETLRSAALVEGGPSAYGQRDSQAFADELNRFIQSQSG' A
#
# COMPACT_ATOMS: atom_id res chain seq x y z
N MET A 1 -1.02 -12.02 4.96
CA MET A 1 0.07 -12.63 5.76
C MET A 1 -0.33 -13.94 6.44
N ALA A 2 -1.48 -14.05 7.12
CA ALA A 2 -1.87 -15.22 7.92
C ALA A 2 -1.97 -16.59 7.19
N LYS A 3 -1.84 -16.63 5.86
CA LYS A 3 -1.78 -17.85 5.04
C LYS A 3 -0.49 -17.96 4.20
N GLY A 4 0.58 -17.26 4.59
CA GLY A 4 1.86 -17.26 3.86
C GLY A 4 1.88 -16.40 2.59
N ALA A 5 0.77 -15.73 2.24
CA ALA A 5 0.73 -14.85 1.07
C ALA A 5 1.45 -13.52 1.32
N ALA A 6 2.36 -13.17 0.41
CA ALA A 6 2.88 -11.82 0.25
C ALA A 6 1.81 -10.91 -0.38
N ALA A 7 1.81 -9.62 -0.02
CA ALA A 7 0.90 -8.65 -0.59
C ALA A 7 1.68 -7.41 -1.01
N LEU A 8 1.50 -7.00 -2.26
CA LEU A 8 2.04 -5.78 -2.84
C LEU A 8 0.86 -4.84 -3.10
N ASP A 9 0.91 -3.61 -2.59
CA ASP A 9 -0.12 -2.62 -2.90
C ASP A 9 0.10 -1.98 -4.27
N HIS A 10 -0.93 -1.31 -4.77
CA HIS A 10 -0.93 -0.62 -6.07
C HIS A 10 0.06 0.55 -6.18
N ARG A 11 0.68 1.00 -5.07
CA ARG A 11 1.75 2.03 -5.08
C ARG A 11 3.14 1.41 -5.04
N GLY A 12 3.25 0.08 -5.19
CA GLY A 12 4.52 -0.61 -5.13
C GLY A 12 5.06 -0.71 -3.71
N THR A 13 4.22 -0.85 -2.68
CA THR A 13 4.70 -1.18 -1.34
C THR A 13 4.39 -2.63 -0.98
N MET A 14 5.42 -3.39 -0.63
CA MET A 14 5.24 -4.70 0.01
C MET A 14 4.66 -4.51 1.40
N LEU A 15 3.48 -5.07 1.62
CA LEU A 15 2.86 -5.14 2.93
C LEU A 15 3.55 -6.23 3.75
N THR A 16 3.86 -5.91 4.99
CA THR A 16 4.46 -6.82 5.97
C THR A 16 3.63 -6.81 7.25
N ALA A 17 3.90 -7.73 8.17
CA ALA A 17 3.26 -7.71 9.49
C ALA A 17 3.55 -6.40 10.26
N ASP A 18 4.72 -5.80 10.01
CA ASP A 18 5.19 -4.60 10.71
C ASP A 18 4.52 -3.33 10.19
N ASN A 19 4.32 -3.21 8.87
CA ASN A 19 3.78 -1.98 8.28
C ASN A 19 2.26 -1.98 8.06
N ILE A 20 1.61 -3.16 8.02
CA ILE A 20 0.20 -3.25 7.64
C ILE A 20 -0.72 -2.60 8.68
N LYS A 21 -0.39 -2.73 9.97
CA LYS A 21 -1.20 -2.16 11.06
C LYS A 21 -1.16 -0.63 11.04
N GLU A 22 0.03 -0.05 10.89
CA GLU A 22 0.21 1.40 10.83
C GLU A 22 -0.53 2.00 9.63
N ARG A 23 -0.45 1.35 8.47
CA ARG A 23 -1.16 1.77 7.26
C ARG A 23 -2.68 1.73 7.42
N LEU A 24 -3.21 0.68 8.04
CA LEU A 24 -4.63 0.59 8.35
C LEU A 24 -5.05 1.67 9.34
N ALA A 25 -4.29 1.87 10.43
CA ALA A 25 -4.57 2.91 11.40
C ALA A 25 -4.58 4.32 10.78
N THR A 26 -3.62 4.61 9.91
CA THR A 26 -3.55 5.89 9.18
C THR A 26 -4.74 6.06 8.24
N ARG A 27 -5.11 5.01 7.50
CA ARG A 27 -6.29 5.01 6.63
C ARG A 27 -7.55 5.33 7.42
N ASP A 28 -7.76 4.62 8.54
CA ASP A 28 -8.97 4.74 9.36
C ASP A 28 -9.03 6.12 10.05
N LEU A 29 -7.88 6.65 10.50
CA LEU A 29 -7.77 8.01 11.02
C LEU A 29 -8.14 9.06 9.97
N LEU A 30 -7.53 9.00 8.78
CA LEU A 30 -7.80 9.95 7.71
C LEU A 30 -9.24 9.85 7.18
N GLU A 31 -9.83 8.66 7.22
CA GLU A 31 -11.25 8.45 6.92
C GLU A 31 -12.13 9.16 7.95
N THR A 32 -11.86 8.97 9.24
CA THR A 32 -12.59 9.65 10.32
C THR A 32 -12.54 11.17 10.17
N LEU A 33 -11.36 11.73 9.88
CA LEU A 33 -11.18 13.17 9.68
C LEU A 33 -11.92 13.70 8.45
N ARG A 34 -11.94 12.94 7.34
CA ARG A 34 -12.72 13.28 6.14
C ARG A 34 -14.22 13.25 6.43
N SER A 35 -14.71 12.23 7.14
CA SER A 35 -16.12 12.12 7.53
C SER A 35 -16.57 13.24 8.47
N ALA A 36 -15.65 13.77 9.28
CA ALA A 36 -15.88 14.93 10.14
C ALA A 36 -15.76 16.29 9.40
N ALA A 37 -15.50 16.29 8.09
CA ALA A 37 -15.21 17.48 7.29
C ALA A 37 -14.04 18.35 7.83
N LEU A 38 -13.11 17.73 8.57
CA LEU A 38 -11.91 18.38 9.12
C LEU A 38 -10.73 18.34 8.13
N VAL A 39 -10.78 17.45 7.15
CA VAL A 39 -9.80 17.31 6.07
C VAL A 39 -10.55 17.24 4.75
N GLU A 40 -10.15 18.07 3.79
CA GLU A 40 -10.65 18.05 2.43
C GLU A 40 -9.74 17.25 1.50
N GLY A 41 -10.33 16.68 0.45
CA GLY A 41 -9.61 15.86 -0.52
C GLY A 41 -9.38 14.42 -0.07
N GLY A 42 -9.03 13.55 -1.02
CA GLY A 42 -8.71 12.15 -0.78
C GLY A 42 -7.23 11.86 -0.96
N PRO A 43 -6.82 10.58 -0.84
CA PRO A 43 -5.50 10.15 -1.29
C PRO A 43 -5.25 10.62 -2.72
N SER A 44 -4.00 10.96 -3.03
CA SER A 44 -3.61 11.33 -4.39
C SER A 44 -4.09 10.29 -5.41
N ALA A 45 -4.57 10.76 -6.56
CA ALA A 45 -4.92 9.89 -7.67
C ALA A 45 -3.71 9.04 -8.10
N TYR A 46 -3.98 7.85 -8.61
CA TYR A 46 -2.93 6.98 -9.16
C TYR A 46 -2.32 7.60 -10.41
N GLY A 47 -1.00 7.46 -10.52
CA GLY A 47 -0.25 7.96 -11.66
C GLY A 47 0.77 6.97 -12.20
N GLN A 48 1.43 7.38 -13.29
CA GLN A 48 2.47 6.58 -13.96
C GLN A 48 3.60 6.14 -13.01
N ARG A 49 3.94 6.98 -12.02
CA ARG A 49 4.95 6.68 -11.01
C ARG A 49 4.55 5.49 -10.13
N ASP A 50 3.27 5.38 -9.77
CA ASP A 50 2.77 4.26 -8.96
C ASP A 50 2.83 2.96 -9.78
N SER A 51 2.43 3.01 -11.06
CA SER A 51 2.53 1.86 -11.97
C SER A 51 3.97 1.38 -12.14
N GLN A 52 4.92 2.30 -12.29
CA GLN A 52 6.34 1.95 -12.37
C GLN A 52 6.84 1.33 -11.06
N ALA A 53 6.55 1.95 -9.91
CA ALA A 53 6.95 1.43 -8.61
C ALA A 53 6.36 0.03 -8.34
N PHE A 54 5.11 -0.17 -8.71
CA PHE A 54 4.46 -1.47 -8.63
C PHE A 54 5.18 -2.53 -9.48
N ALA A 55 5.45 -2.22 -10.76
CA ALA A 55 6.13 -3.13 -11.66
C ALA A 55 7.54 -3.48 -11.15
N ASP A 56 8.28 -2.49 -10.66
CA ASP A 56 9.63 -2.67 -10.13
C ASP A 56 9.64 -3.61 -8.90
N GLU A 57 8.77 -3.37 -7.92
CA GLU A 57 8.68 -4.23 -6.73
C GLU A 57 8.14 -5.62 -7.04
N LEU A 58 7.15 -5.73 -7.92
CA LEU A 58 6.64 -7.04 -8.36
C LEU A 58 7.75 -7.87 -9.00
N ASN A 59 8.54 -7.24 -9.88
CA ASN A 59 9.66 -7.91 -10.54
C ASN A 59 10.71 -8.37 -9.52
N ARG A 60 11.10 -7.52 -8.56
CA ARG A 60 12.02 -7.91 -7.48
C ARG A 60 11.47 -9.08 -6.66
N PHE A 61 10.19 -9.03 -6.31
CA PHE A 61 9.54 -10.10 -5.55
C PHE A 61 9.59 -11.43 -6.30
N ILE A 62 9.24 -11.46 -7.60
CA ILE A 62 9.28 -12.68 -8.42
C ILE A 62 10.72 -13.22 -8.54
N GLN A 63 11.70 -12.35 -8.76
CA GLN A 63 13.11 -12.75 -8.84
C GLN A 63 13.58 -13.38 -7.52
N SER A 64 13.15 -12.85 -6.38
CA SER A 64 13.50 -13.40 -5.05
C SER A 64 12.88 -14.78 -4.76
N GLN A 65 11.80 -15.15 -5.45
CA GLN A 65 11.12 -16.45 -5.32
C GLN A 65 11.70 -17.53 -6.24
N SER A 66 12.50 -17.14 -7.24
CA SER A 66 13.02 -18.03 -8.27
C SER A 66 14.40 -18.64 -7.90
N GLY A 67 14.80 -18.54 -6.63
CA GLY A 67 16.09 -18.99 -6.09
C GLY A 67 15.97 -20.22 -5.20
#